data_AF-A0A4Q4TDP9-F1
#
_entry.id   AF-A0A4Q4TDP9-F1
#
_cell.length_a   1.000
_cell.length_b   1.000
_cell.length_c   1.000
_cell.angle_alpha   90.00
_cell.angle_beta   90.00
_cell.angle_gamma   90.00
#
_symmetry.space_group_name_H-M   'P 1'
#
loop_
_entity.id
_entity.type
_entity.pdbx_description
1 polymer ?
#
loop_
_entity_poly.entity_id
_entity_poly.type
_entity_poly.pdbx_seq_one_letter_code
_entity_poly.pdbx_strand_id
1 'polypeptide(L)'
;MGYLPMMHISREELYTDLEARIRYLHSFLDFSSQDINALITGSKYVKALIPAVVNIVYQKLLQYDITARAFSTRSTSFEGPMDEIPTLDSPQIQHRKAFLRAYLNKLCSDPSRMEFWEYLDKVGMMHVGLGRVHPLHVEYIHLGACLSFIQDIMTEAILSHPRLNLQRKIALVKAIGKVIWIQNDLMAKWHCKDGREFEDSDKEITIEEEGYLHGKKILEDIDEDGSDETGDKTPDSSTQIPRPPAGVCPFSGIARGVEDLMVSDGPPNNQNSEVGQEAA
;
A
#
# COMPACT_ATOMS: atom_id res chain seq x y z
N MET A 1 9.15 41.03 -4.48
CA MET A 1 8.73 39.65 -4.19
C MET A 1 7.27 39.73 -3.77
N GLY A 2 6.34 39.31 -4.63
CA GLY A 2 4.90 39.38 -4.30
C GLY A 2 4.54 38.23 -3.38
N TYR A 3 3.78 38.51 -2.32
CA TYR A 3 3.19 37.46 -1.49
C TYR A 3 2.12 36.73 -2.29
N LEU A 4 2.12 35.40 -2.26
CA LEU A 4 0.99 34.62 -2.74
C LEU A 4 -0.23 34.96 -1.85
N PRO A 5 -1.43 35.15 -2.43
CA PRO A 5 -2.62 35.42 -1.64
C PRO A 5 -2.89 34.25 -0.70
N MET A 6 -3.17 34.54 0.58
CA MET A 6 -3.55 33.51 1.54
C MET A 6 -4.87 32.86 1.12
N MET A 7 -4.87 31.54 1.04
CA MET A 7 -6.07 30.75 0.79
C MET A 7 -6.74 30.41 2.12
N HIS A 8 -8.03 30.69 2.23
CA HIS A 8 -8.81 30.26 3.39
C HIS A 8 -9.17 28.77 3.25
N ILE A 9 -9.02 28.02 4.33
CA ILE A 9 -9.40 26.61 4.44
C ILE A 9 -10.22 26.46 5.72
N SER A 10 -11.47 25.98 5.59
CA SER A 10 -12.30 25.70 6.76
C SER A 10 -11.77 24.47 7.47
N ARG A 11 -11.50 24.60 8.77
CA ARG A 11 -11.06 23.46 9.58
C ARG A 11 -12.16 22.38 9.63
N GLU A 12 -13.42 22.77 9.74
CA GLU A 12 -14.56 21.84 9.79
C GLU A 12 -14.66 21.00 8.52
N GLU A 13 -14.57 21.64 7.34
CA GLU A 13 -14.65 20.96 6.04
C GLU A 13 -13.53 19.91 5.87
N LEU A 14 -12.34 20.10 6.46
CA LEU A 14 -11.27 19.10 6.41
C LEU A 14 -11.62 17.76 7.10
N TYR A 15 -12.63 17.76 7.98
CA TYR A 15 -13.09 16.57 8.68
C TYR A 15 -14.47 16.09 8.21
N THR A 16 -15.30 16.97 7.63
CA THR A 16 -16.68 16.63 7.23
C THR A 16 -16.89 16.48 5.73
N ASP A 17 -16.00 17.03 4.89
CA ASP A 17 -16.08 17.00 3.43
C ASP A 17 -14.77 16.45 2.82
N LEU A 18 -14.86 15.25 2.25
CA LEU A 18 -13.72 14.60 1.61
C LEU A 18 -13.21 15.39 0.40
N GLU A 19 -14.09 15.99 -0.39
CA GLU A 19 -13.68 16.79 -1.55
C GLU A 19 -12.91 18.03 -1.11
N ALA A 20 -13.36 18.71 -0.05
CA ALA A 20 -12.63 19.84 0.53
C ALA A 20 -11.24 19.46 1.04
N ARG A 21 -11.13 18.31 1.72
CA ARG A 21 -9.84 17.77 2.18
C ARG A 21 -8.91 17.44 1.00
N ILE A 22 -9.41 16.76 -0.02
CA ILE A 22 -8.62 16.42 -1.22
C ILE A 22 -8.17 17.69 -1.96
N ARG A 23 -9.05 18.69 -2.09
CA ARG A 23 -8.72 19.98 -2.69
C ARG A 23 -7.61 20.69 -1.93
N TYR A 24 -7.66 20.68 -0.60
CA TYR A 24 -6.59 21.20 0.25
C TYR A 24 -5.27 20.45 0.05
N LEU A 25 -5.29 19.10 0.10
CA LEU A 25 -4.09 18.28 -0.09
C LEU A 25 -3.48 18.47 -1.48
N HIS A 26 -4.31 18.53 -2.53
CA HIS A 26 -3.84 18.81 -3.88
C HIS A 26 -3.16 20.17 -3.97
N SER A 27 -3.78 21.21 -3.39
CA SER A 27 -3.19 22.55 -3.39
C SER A 27 -1.92 22.62 -2.57
N PHE A 28 -1.85 21.96 -1.40
CA PHE A 28 -0.69 22.03 -0.51
C PHE A 28 0.51 21.23 -1.04
N LEU A 29 0.25 20.09 -1.67
CA LEU A 29 1.29 19.21 -2.23
C LEU A 29 1.66 19.58 -3.68
N ASP A 30 1.11 20.66 -4.21
CA ASP A 30 1.18 21.02 -5.64
C ASP A 30 0.83 19.83 -6.54
N PHE A 31 -0.16 19.01 -6.16
CA PHE A 31 -0.62 17.88 -6.97
C PHE A 31 -1.48 18.41 -8.13
N SER A 32 -0.91 18.35 -9.33
CA SER A 32 -1.42 19.07 -10.50
C SER A 32 -1.69 18.12 -11.66
N SER A 33 -2.22 18.67 -12.76
CA SER A 33 -2.38 17.93 -14.02
C SER A 33 -1.06 17.36 -14.56
N GLN A 34 0.10 17.93 -14.19
CA GLN A 34 1.40 17.38 -14.56
C GLN A 34 1.69 16.06 -13.84
N ASP A 35 1.34 15.97 -12.55
CA ASP A 35 1.49 14.73 -11.77
C ASP A 35 0.52 13.67 -12.29
N ILE A 36 -0.73 14.04 -12.57
CA ILE A 36 -1.74 13.16 -13.19
C ILE A 36 -1.23 12.63 -14.54
N ASN A 37 -0.68 13.50 -15.40
CA ASN A 37 -0.14 13.08 -16.69
C ASN A 37 1.05 12.13 -16.53
N ALA A 38 1.94 12.40 -15.57
CA ALA A 38 3.06 11.52 -15.25
C ALA A 38 2.58 10.13 -14.82
N LEU A 39 1.56 10.05 -13.98
CA LEU A 39 0.94 8.78 -13.56
C LEU A 39 0.32 8.04 -14.73
N ILE A 40 -0.51 8.70 -15.54
CA ILE A 40 -1.18 8.10 -16.69
C ILE A 40 -0.15 7.55 -17.70
N THR A 41 0.84 8.35 -18.08
CA THR A 41 1.85 7.96 -19.08
C THR A 41 2.89 6.98 -18.52
N GLY A 42 3.12 7.02 -17.21
CA GLY A 42 4.00 6.12 -16.47
C GLY A 42 3.36 4.79 -16.07
N SER A 43 2.03 4.72 -16.05
CA SER A 43 1.24 3.62 -15.48
C SER A 43 1.71 2.25 -15.94
N LYS A 44 1.93 2.03 -17.24
CA LYS A 44 2.39 0.74 -17.78
C LYS A 44 3.72 0.25 -17.18
N TYR A 45 4.63 1.17 -16.87
CA TYR A 45 5.93 0.83 -16.29
C TYR A 45 5.77 0.45 -14.82
N VAL A 46 4.90 1.16 -14.11
CA VAL A 46 4.60 0.90 -12.71
C VAL A 46 3.84 -0.40 -12.54
N LYS A 47 2.82 -0.64 -13.36
CA LYS A 47 2.01 -1.87 -13.34
C LYS A 47 2.86 -3.13 -13.55
N ALA A 48 3.87 -3.05 -14.41
CA ALA A 48 4.80 -4.17 -14.63
C ALA A 48 5.62 -4.55 -13.38
N LEU A 49 5.74 -3.65 -12.40
CA LEU A 49 6.50 -3.88 -11.16
C LEU A 49 5.62 -4.45 -10.04
N ILE A 50 4.30 -4.24 -10.10
CA ILE A 50 3.36 -4.56 -9.02
C ILE A 50 3.46 -6.00 -8.51
N PRO A 51 3.53 -7.05 -9.37
CA PRO A 51 3.61 -8.42 -8.87
C PRO A 51 4.82 -8.66 -7.95
N ALA A 52 5.98 -8.10 -8.32
CA ALA A 52 7.21 -8.21 -7.53
C ALA A 52 7.11 -7.39 -6.24
N VAL A 53 6.59 -6.16 -6.32
CA VAL A 53 6.39 -5.27 -5.15
C VAL A 53 5.49 -5.95 -4.12
N VAL A 54 4.36 -6.53 -4.54
CA VAL A 54 3.45 -7.23 -3.63
C VAL A 54 4.13 -8.39 -2.94
N ASN A 55 4.91 -9.20 -3.67
CA ASN A 55 5.61 -10.31 -3.04
C ASN A 55 6.62 -9.84 -1.97
N ILE A 56 7.40 -8.80 -2.27
CA ILE A 56 8.37 -8.20 -1.33
C ILE A 56 7.65 -7.63 -0.10
N VAL A 57 6.51 -6.96 -0.28
CA VAL A 57 5.70 -6.41 0.83
C VAL A 57 5.20 -7.52 1.75
N TYR A 58 4.66 -8.60 1.22
CA TYR A 58 4.18 -9.71 2.06
C TYR A 58 5.30 -10.47 2.76
N GLN A 59 6.47 -10.63 2.11
CA GLN A 59 7.66 -11.14 2.78
C GLN A 59 8.02 -10.27 3.99
N LYS A 60 7.97 -8.94 3.83
CA LYS A 60 8.28 -8.00 4.91
C LYS A 60 7.24 -8.02 6.03
N LEU A 61 5.95 -8.06 5.69
CA LEU A 61 4.86 -8.08 6.67
C LEU A 61 4.79 -9.40 7.46
N LEU A 62 5.21 -10.52 6.86
CA LEU A 62 5.27 -11.81 7.56
C LEU A 62 6.57 -12.01 8.34
N GLN A 63 7.55 -11.12 8.19
CA GLN A 63 8.81 -11.15 8.95
C GLN A 63 8.62 -10.77 10.43
N TYR A 64 7.58 -9.98 10.76
CA TYR A 64 7.31 -9.53 12.12
C TYR A 64 5.97 -10.08 12.60
N ASP A 65 5.97 -10.66 13.80
CA ASP A 65 4.78 -11.21 14.46
C ASP A 65 3.64 -10.19 14.58
N ILE A 66 3.98 -8.95 14.94
CA ILE A 66 3.03 -7.85 15.15
C ILE A 66 2.32 -7.43 13.87
N THR A 67 2.94 -7.59 12.70
CA THR A 67 2.28 -7.35 11.41
C THR A 67 1.62 -8.61 10.87
N ALA A 68 2.22 -9.78 11.08
CA ALA A 68 1.68 -11.06 10.61
C ALA A 68 0.32 -11.39 11.24
N ARG A 69 0.13 -11.08 12.53
CA ARG A 69 -1.14 -11.31 13.26
C ARG A 69 -2.36 -10.63 12.64
N ALA A 70 -2.18 -9.55 11.87
CA ALA A 70 -3.29 -8.88 11.19
C ALA A 70 -3.96 -9.81 10.15
N PHE A 71 -3.23 -10.80 9.63
CA PHE A 71 -3.73 -11.76 8.66
C PHE A 71 -4.42 -12.99 9.27
N SER A 72 -4.48 -13.09 10.60
CA SER A 72 -5.30 -14.09 11.29
C SER A 72 -6.78 -13.68 11.33
N THR A 73 -7.11 -12.44 10.98
CA THR A 73 -8.49 -11.95 10.88
C THR A 73 -9.06 -12.24 9.48
N ARG A 74 -10.20 -12.93 9.45
CA ARG A 74 -10.90 -13.30 8.20
C ARG A 74 -11.28 -12.06 7.38
N SER A 75 -11.15 -12.16 6.06
CA SER A 75 -11.63 -11.11 5.15
C SER A 75 -13.14 -11.15 4.97
N THR A 76 -13.78 -10.02 4.67
CA THR A 76 -15.20 -9.99 4.29
C THR A 76 -15.47 -10.85 3.04
N SER A 77 -14.51 -10.90 2.11
CA SER A 77 -14.60 -11.59 0.82
C SER A 77 -13.95 -12.98 0.79
N PHE A 78 -13.46 -13.50 1.93
CA PHE A 78 -12.72 -14.76 1.96
C PHE A 78 -13.33 -15.79 2.93
N GLU A 79 -13.86 -16.87 2.37
CA GLU A 79 -14.47 -17.98 3.11
C GLU A 79 -13.55 -19.20 3.25
N GLY A 80 -12.35 -19.17 2.66
CA GLY A 80 -11.40 -20.29 2.68
C GLY A 80 -10.76 -20.58 4.05
N PRO A 81 -9.87 -21.60 4.10
CA PRO A 81 -9.14 -21.96 5.32
C PRO A 81 -8.19 -20.84 5.76
N MET A 82 -7.99 -20.73 7.07
CA MET A 82 -7.13 -19.73 7.70
C MET A 82 -6.05 -20.46 8.51
N ASP A 83 -4.80 -20.35 8.08
CA ASP A 83 -3.67 -20.85 8.87
C ASP A 83 -3.44 -19.97 10.10
N GLU A 84 -3.15 -20.60 11.24
CA GLU A 84 -2.87 -19.89 12.50
C GLU A 84 -1.59 -19.05 12.40
N ILE A 85 -0.55 -19.62 11.80
CA ILE A 85 0.71 -18.95 11.49
C ILE A 85 0.77 -18.76 9.97
N PRO A 86 0.46 -17.55 9.46
CA PRO A 86 0.40 -17.30 8.02
C PRO A 86 1.80 -17.35 7.39
N THR A 87 1.89 -18.02 6.25
CA THR A 87 3.07 -18.06 5.37
C THR A 87 2.73 -17.46 4.02
N LEU A 88 3.72 -17.29 3.14
CA LEU A 88 3.48 -16.76 1.80
C LEU A 88 2.51 -17.61 0.97
N ASP A 89 2.42 -18.91 1.27
CA ASP A 89 1.60 -19.89 0.56
C ASP A 89 0.23 -20.12 1.21
N SER A 90 0.01 -19.54 2.40
CA SER A 90 -1.27 -19.63 3.10
C SER A 90 -2.40 -19.05 2.24
N PRO A 91 -3.56 -19.73 2.12
CA PRO A 91 -4.66 -19.31 1.25
C PRO A 91 -5.15 -17.89 1.54
N GLN A 92 -5.23 -17.50 2.81
CA GLN A 92 -5.60 -16.14 3.20
C GLN A 92 -4.58 -15.09 2.76
N ILE A 93 -3.29 -15.44 2.68
CA ILE A 93 -2.23 -14.54 2.22
C ILE A 93 -2.27 -14.39 0.71
N GLN A 94 -2.50 -15.47 -0.04
CA GLN A 94 -2.66 -15.39 -1.50
C GLN A 94 -3.85 -14.53 -1.90
N HIS A 95 -4.98 -14.70 -1.22
CA HIS A 95 -6.15 -13.84 -1.39
C HIS A 95 -5.82 -12.36 -1.11
N ARG A 96 -5.13 -12.08 0.01
CA ARG A 96 -4.74 -10.70 0.37
C ARG A 96 -3.70 -10.12 -0.59
N LYS A 97 -2.82 -10.93 -1.19
CA LYS A 97 -1.90 -10.52 -2.27
C LYS A 97 -2.67 -10.06 -3.51
N ALA A 98 -3.69 -10.79 -3.95
CA ALA A 98 -4.53 -10.38 -5.07
C ALA A 98 -5.16 -9.01 -4.83
N PHE A 99 -5.71 -8.79 -3.62
CA PHE A 99 -6.23 -7.48 -3.21
C PHE A 99 -5.19 -6.37 -3.23
N LEU A 100 -3.98 -6.60 -2.69
CA LEU A 100 -2.93 -5.59 -2.72
C LEU A 100 -2.48 -5.28 -4.16
N ARG A 101 -2.41 -6.29 -5.06
CA ARG A 101 -2.10 -6.07 -6.48
C ARG A 101 -3.14 -5.14 -7.12
N ALA A 102 -4.41 -5.48 -6.97
CA ALA A 102 -5.52 -4.67 -7.49
C ALA A 102 -5.52 -3.26 -6.90
N TYR A 103 -5.24 -3.12 -5.60
CA TYR A 103 -5.11 -1.83 -4.94
C TYR A 103 -3.92 -1.00 -5.48
N LEU A 104 -2.74 -1.59 -5.67
CA LEU A 104 -1.60 -0.88 -6.25
C LEU A 104 -1.87 -0.51 -7.72
N ASN A 105 -2.60 -1.34 -8.46
CA ASN A 105 -3.08 -1.00 -9.81
C ASN A 105 -4.00 0.22 -9.77
N LYS A 106 -4.93 0.25 -8.80
CA LYS A 106 -5.82 1.38 -8.57
C LYS A 106 -5.04 2.64 -8.18
N LEU A 107 -4.06 2.56 -7.28
CA LEU A 107 -3.20 3.67 -6.87
C LEU A 107 -2.46 4.31 -8.06
N CYS A 108 -2.18 3.51 -9.11
CA CYS A 108 -1.53 3.94 -10.34
C CYS A 108 -2.53 4.24 -11.49
N SER A 109 -3.84 4.26 -11.20
CA SER A 109 -4.90 4.65 -12.15
C SER A 109 -5.10 6.17 -12.15
N ASP A 110 -6.05 6.67 -12.94
CA ASP A 110 -6.35 8.10 -13.05
C ASP A 110 -6.94 8.67 -11.74
N PRO A 111 -6.24 9.58 -11.04
CA PRO A 111 -6.71 10.19 -9.80
C PRO A 111 -7.48 11.52 -10.04
N SER A 112 -7.87 11.81 -11.30
CA SER A 112 -8.61 13.04 -11.64
C SER A 112 -10.07 13.06 -11.16
N ARG A 113 -10.57 11.92 -10.68
CA ARG A 113 -11.97 11.66 -10.34
C ARG A 113 -12.13 11.44 -8.84
N MET A 114 -13.15 12.01 -8.21
CA MET A 114 -13.36 11.87 -6.75
C MET A 114 -13.60 10.42 -6.32
N GLU A 115 -14.15 9.60 -7.21
CA GLU A 115 -14.36 8.17 -7.01
C GLU A 115 -13.03 7.41 -6.75
N PHE A 116 -11.90 7.94 -7.23
CA PHE A 116 -10.58 7.43 -6.86
C PHE A 116 -10.30 7.67 -5.38
N TRP A 117 -10.47 8.90 -4.92
CA TRP A 117 -10.14 9.32 -3.56
C TRP A 117 -11.12 8.77 -2.52
N GLU A 118 -12.40 8.65 -2.86
CA GLU A 118 -13.40 7.96 -2.05
C GLU A 118 -13.02 6.50 -1.78
N TYR A 119 -12.53 5.80 -2.81
CA TYR A 119 -12.08 4.43 -2.64
C TYR A 119 -10.85 4.34 -1.71
N LEU A 120 -9.88 5.24 -1.87
CA LEU A 120 -8.70 5.33 -1.02
C LEU A 120 -9.04 5.66 0.44
N ASP A 121 -10.04 6.52 0.64
CA ASP A 121 -10.59 6.85 1.96
C ASP A 121 -11.29 5.65 2.61
N LYS A 122 -12.09 4.92 1.81
CA LYS A 122 -12.72 3.66 2.23
C LYS A 122 -11.68 2.64 2.67
N VAL A 123 -10.54 2.54 1.98
CA VAL A 123 -9.44 1.66 2.43
C VAL A 123 -8.96 2.06 3.83
N GLY A 124 -8.81 3.36 4.12
CA GLY A 124 -8.47 3.83 5.48
C GLY A 124 -9.51 3.41 6.53
N MET A 125 -10.80 3.62 6.25
CA MET A 125 -11.92 3.22 7.10
C MET A 125 -11.90 1.72 7.42
N MET A 126 -11.61 0.88 6.42
CA MET A 126 -11.59 -0.58 6.60
C MET A 126 -10.46 -1.07 7.52
N HIS A 127 -9.38 -0.31 7.67
CA HIS A 127 -8.27 -0.68 8.56
C HIS A 127 -8.51 -0.31 10.04
N VAL A 128 -9.58 0.44 10.33
CA VAL A 128 -10.08 0.68 11.70
C VAL A 128 -11.30 -0.18 12.05
N GLY A 129 -11.59 -1.20 11.24
CA GLY A 129 -12.63 -2.19 11.52
C GLY A 129 -14.02 -1.82 11.04
N LEU A 130 -14.19 -0.65 10.41
CA LEU A 130 -15.46 -0.15 9.89
C LEU A 130 -15.71 -0.62 8.45
N GLY A 131 -16.99 -0.72 8.04
CA GLY A 131 -17.36 -1.16 6.68
C GLY A 131 -16.97 -2.61 6.36
N ARG A 132 -16.79 -3.46 7.38
CA ARG A 132 -16.41 -4.87 7.26
C ARG A 132 -17.38 -5.78 8.01
N VAL A 133 -17.58 -6.99 7.50
CA VAL A 133 -18.28 -8.06 8.24
C VAL A 133 -17.44 -8.55 9.42
N HIS A 134 -16.13 -8.68 9.21
CA HIS A 134 -15.17 -9.04 10.24
C HIS A 134 -14.23 -7.85 10.51
N PRO A 135 -14.35 -7.18 11.69
CA PRO A 135 -13.55 -6.01 12.02
C PRO A 135 -12.05 -6.32 12.03
N LEU A 136 -11.28 -5.56 11.27
CA LEU A 136 -9.82 -5.58 11.25
C LEU A 136 -9.32 -4.27 11.84
N HIS A 137 -8.51 -4.34 12.90
CA HIS A 137 -7.87 -3.16 13.49
C HIS A 137 -6.37 -3.23 13.25
N VAL A 138 -5.85 -2.35 12.40
CA VAL A 138 -4.41 -2.21 12.15
C VAL A 138 -3.97 -0.87 12.69
N GLU A 139 -3.03 -0.87 13.63
CA GLU A 139 -2.52 0.37 14.20
C GLU A 139 -1.80 1.21 13.14
N TYR A 140 -1.98 2.54 13.21
CA TYR A 140 -1.47 3.47 12.20
C TYR A 140 0.05 3.39 12.02
N ILE A 141 0.80 3.07 13.07
CA ILE A 141 2.27 2.89 12.99
C ILE A 141 2.65 1.86 11.93
N HIS A 142 1.89 0.77 11.80
CA HIS A 142 2.13 -0.28 10.82
C HIS A 142 1.72 0.15 9.41
N LEU A 143 0.61 0.90 9.29
CA LEU A 143 0.15 1.45 8.01
C LEU A 143 1.17 2.43 7.42
N GLY A 144 1.61 3.41 8.22
CA GLY A 144 2.60 4.39 7.80
C GLY A 144 3.94 3.74 7.43
N ALA A 145 4.40 2.77 8.23
CA ALA A 145 5.62 2.02 7.94
C ALA A 145 5.51 1.22 6.62
N CYS A 146 4.37 0.55 6.38
CA CYS A 146 4.13 -0.22 5.16
C CYS A 146 4.06 0.69 3.92
N LEU A 147 3.36 1.84 3.99
CA LEU A 147 3.32 2.80 2.90
C LEU A 147 4.71 3.38 2.57
N SER A 148 5.51 3.69 3.59
CA SER A 148 6.90 4.12 3.41
C SER A 148 7.74 3.04 2.71
N PHE A 149 7.57 1.78 3.10
CA PHE A 149 8.28 0.66 2.47
C PHE A 149 7.87 0.46 1.00
N ILE A 150 6.57 0.54 0.70
CA ILE A 150 6.06 0.52 -0.66
C ILE A 150 6.66 1.66 -1.49
N GLN A 151 6.68 2.89 -0.95
CA GLN A 151 7.25 4.05 -1.62
C GLN A 151 8.72 3.86 -1.96
N ASP A 152 9.51 3.30 -1.03
CA ASP A 152 10.94 3.06 -1.22
C ASP A 152 11.18 2.07 -2.37
N ILE A 153 10.51 0.91 -2.36
CA ILE A 153 10.62 -0.10 -3.41
C ILE A 153 10.25 0.47 -4.78
N MET A 154 9.15 1.21 -4.83
CA MET A 154 8.67 1.83 -6.07
C MET A 154 9.65 2.86 -6.59
N THR A 155 10.25 3.65 -5.69
CA THR A 155 11.26 4.66 -6.03
C THR A 155 12.50 4.01 -6.62
N GLU A 156 13.08 2.99 -5.97
CA GLU A 156 14.24 2.26 -6.49
C GLU A 156 13.95 1.67 -7.87
N ALA A 157 12.80 1.01 -8.02
CA ALA A 157 12.43 0.34 -9.26
C ALA A 157 12.25 1.33 -10.43
N ILE A 158 11.62 2.49 -10.17
CA ILE A 158 11.46 3.55 -11.18
C ILE A 158 12.80 4.16 -11.55
N LEU A 159 13.63 4.49 -10.57
CA LEU A 159 14.95 5.10 -10.80
C LEU A 159 15.91 4.14 -11.51
N SER A 160 15.77 2.84 -11.27
CA SER A 160 16.55 1.78 -11.95
C SER A 160 16.02 1.41 -13.34
N HIS A 161 14.85 1.92 -13.74
CA HIS A 161 14.24 1.51 -15.01
C HIS A 161 15.11 1.93 -16.23
N PRO A 162 15.53 1.00 -17.10
CA PRO A 162 16.56 1.26 -18.10
C PRO A 162 16.09 2.15 -19.27
N ARG A 163 14.78 2.19 -19.54
CA ARG A 163 14.21 2.90 -20.70
C ARG A 163 13.53 4.22 -20.36
N LEU A 164 13.44 4.59 -19.08
CA LEU A 164 12.87 5.87 -18.68
C LEU A 164 13.98 6.92 -18.62
N ASN A 165 13.79 8.04 -19.30
CA ASN A 165 14.70 9.17 -19.16
C ASN A 165 14.56 9.79 -17.76
N LEU A 166 15.59 10.53 -17.33
CA LEU A 166 15.66 11.09 -15.98
C LEU A 166 14.46 12.00 -15.65
N GLN A 167 14.00 12.81 -16.60
CA GLN A 167 12.87 13.72 -16.39
C GLN A 167 11.57 12.96 -16.10
N ARG A 168 11.30 11.89 -16.84
CA ARG A 168 10.14 11.01 -16.59
C ARG A 168 10.27 10.26 -15.26
N LYS A 169 11.48 9.80 -14.91
CA LYS A 169 11.74 9.17 -13.61
C LYS A 169 11.41 10.14 -12.46
N ILE A 170 11.93 11.36 -12.52
CA ILE A 170 11.67 12.40 -11.51
C ILE A 170 10.17 12.69 -11.41
N ALA A 171 9.50 12.92 -12.54
CA ALA A 171 8.08 13.23 -12.56
C ALA A 171 7.24 12.09 -11.94
N LEU A 172 7.55 10.84 -12.27
CA LEU A 172 6.83 9.68 -11.79
C LEU A 172 7.06 9.42 -10.29
N VAL A 173 8.31 9.52 -9.82
CA VAL A 173 8.64 9.40 -8.38
C VAL A 173 7.93 10.48 -7.58
N LYS A 174 7.93 11.74 -8.05
CA LYS A 174 7.21 12.84 -7.38
C LYS A 174 5.71 12.57 -7.33
N ALA A 175 5.11 12.19 -8.46
CA ALA A 175 3.67 11.97 -8.54
C ALA A 175 3.20 10.82 -7.65
N ILE A 176 3.91 9.69 -7.66
CA ILE A 176 3.62 8.53 -6.80
C ILE A 176 3.82 8.89 -5.33
N GLY A 177 4.90 9.60 -4.99
CA GLY A 177 5.14 10.06 -3.63
C GLY A 177 3.98 10.89 -3.09
N LYS A 178 3.45 11.84 -3.89
CA LYS A 178 2.28 12.64 -3.50
C LYS A 178 1.03 11.78 -3.29
N VAL A 179 0.73 10.82 -4.17
CA VAL A 179 -0.42 9.91 -4.00
C VAL A 179 -0.28 9.07 -2.73
N ILE A 180 0.92 8.55 -2.44
CA ILE A 180 1.18 7.78 -1.21
C ILE A 180 0.98 8.66 0.03
N TRP A 181 1.44 9.92 0.02
CA TRP A 181 1.22 10.85 1.13
C TRP A 181 -0.24 11.23 1.32
N ILE A 182 -1.02 11.38 0.24
CA ILE A 182 -2.47 11.59 0.33
C ILE A 182 -3.15 10.34 0.90
N GLN A 183 -2.77 9.13 0.45
CA GLN A 183 -3.28 7.90 1.05
C GLN A 183 -2.95 7.82 2.55
N ASN A 184 -1.72 8.17 2.91
CA ASN A 184 -1.29 8.16 4.30
C ASN A 184 -2.11 9.13 5.16
N ASP A 185 -2.39 10.33 4.65
CA ASP A 185 -3.30 11.28 5.31
C ASP A 185 -4.72 10.72 5.47
N LEU A 186 -5.27 10.09 4.42
CA LEU A 186 -6.59 9.46 4.49
C LEU A 186 -6.62 8.32 5.51
N MET A 187 -5.58 7.50 5.60
CA MET A 187 -5.46 6.48 6.66
C MET A 187 -5.38 7.15 8.04
N ALA A 188 -4.57 8.19 8.19
CA ALA A 188 -4.42 8.93 9.45
C ALA A 188 -5.73 9.54 9.92
N LYS A 189 -6.55 10.08 9.00
CA LYS A 189 -7.87 10.65 9.29
C LYS A 189 -8.74 9.70 10.12
N TRP A 190 -8.73 8.40 9.83
CA TRP A 190 -9.52 7.40 10.53
C TRP A 190 -8.94 7.00 11.90
N HIS A 191 -7.67 7.30 12.17
CA HIS A 191 -6.97 6.91 13.40
C HIS A 191 -6.79 8.08 14.38
N CYS A 192 -6.64 9.29 13.86
CA CYS A 192 -6.45 10.49 14.66
C CYS A 192 -7.75 10.91 15.36
N LYS A 193 -7.58 11.56 16.52
CA LYS A 193 -8.69 12.15 17.28
C LYS A 193 -8.91 13.63 16.96
N ASP A 194 -8.28 14.14 15.91
CA ASP A 194 -8.44 15.53 15.51
C ASP A 194 -9.79 15.69 14.79
N GLY A 195 -10.53 16.75 15.10
CA GLY A 195 -11.83 17.02 14.47
C GLY A 195 -13.00 16.17 14.99
N ARG A 196 -12.82 15.44 16.10
CA ARG A 196 -13.87 14.64 16.76
C ARG A 196 -15.10 15.46 17.12
N GLU A 197 -14.94 16.76 17.36
CA GLU A 197 -16.03 17.70 17.61
C GLU A 197 -16.95 17.92 16.39
N PHE A 198 -16.53 17.51 15.20
CA PHE A 198 -17.32 17.57 13.96
C PHE A 198 -17.85 16.20 13.52
N GLU A 199 -17.59 15.14 14.29
CA GLU A 199 -18.13 13.83 13.98
C GLU A 199 -19.65 13.82 14.14
N ASP A 200 -20.31 13.28 13.13
CA ASP A 200 -21.73 13.01 13.15
C ASP A 200 -21.95 11.60 13.72
N SER A 201 -22.49 11.53 14.93
CA SER A 201 -22.73 10.26 15.64
C SER A 201 -23.75 9.37 14.95
N ASP A 202 -24.55 9.93 14.03
CA ASP A 202 -25.67 9.25 13.41
C ASP A 202 -25.32 8.71 12.01
N LYS A 203 -24.07 8.86 11.56
CA LYS A 203 -23.61 8.33 10.27
C LYS A 203 -23.62 6.81 10.26
N GLU A 204 -24.55 6.24 9.50
CA GLU A 204 -24.61 4.82 9.22
C GLU A 204 -23.51 4.41 8.24
N ILE A 205 -22.64 3.49 8.66
CA ILE A 205 -21.56 2.97 7.82
C ILE A 205 -22.07 1.72 7.10
N THR A 206 -22.18 1.81 5.78
CA THR A 206 -22.57 0.68 4.94
C THR A 206 -21.42 -0.32 4.83
N ILE A 207 -21.74 -1.60 5.07
CA ILE A 207 -20.81 -2.70 4.80
C ILE A 207 -20.96 -3.06 3.32
N GLU A 208 -19.86 -2.98 2.58
CA GLU A 208 -19.77 -3.36 1.19
C GLU A 208 -18.59 -4.31 1.00
N GLU A 209 -18.62 -5.11 -0.07
CA GLU A 209 -17.52 -6.01 -0.41
C GLU A 209 -16.21 -5.26 -0.68
N GLU A 210 -15.09 -5.94 -0.38
CA GLU A 210 -13.75 -5.41 -0.69
C GLU A 210 -13.62 -5.20 -2.20
N GLY A 211 -13.14 -4.03 -2.63
CA GLY A 211 -13.00 -3.67 -4.04
C GLY A 211 -14.24 -3.05 -4.71
N TYR A 212 -15.34 -2.88 -3.97
CA TYR A 212 -16.52 -2.13 -4.43
C TYR A 212 -16.55 -0.71 -3.86
N LEU A 213 -17.30 0.18 -4.49
CA LEU A 213 -17.64 1.51 -4.00
C LEU A 213 -19.02 1.89 -4.55
N HIS A 214 -19.96 2.24 -3.68
CA HIS A 214 -21.35 2.59 -4.05
C HIS A 214 -22.02 1.50 -4.90
N GLY A 215 -21.83 0.23 -4.54
CA GLY A 215 -22.32 -0.95 -5.27
C GLY A 215 -21.64 -1.23 -6.62
N LYS A 216 -20.65 -0.43 -7.03
CA LYS A 216 -19.90 -0.63 -8.27
C LYS A 216 -18.55 -1.28 -7.98
N LYS A 217 -18.17 -2.31 -8.74
CA LYS A 217 -16.83 -2.90 -8.68
C LYS A 217 -15.80 -1.90 -9.21
N ILE A 218 -14.82 -1.52 -8.38
CA ILE A 218 -13.75 -0.56 -8.70
C ILE A 218 -12.41 -1.26 -8.93
N LEU A 219 -12.21 -2.42 -8.30
CA LEU A 219 -11.03 -3.25 -8.50
C LEU A 219 -11.37 -4.39 -9.48
N GLU A 220 -10.86 -4.28 -10.71
CA GLU A 220 -11.17 -5.22 -11.79
C GLU A 220 -10.41 -6.55 -11.66
N ASP A 221 -9.18 -6.53 -11.12
CA ASP A 221 -8.23 -7.66 -11.15
C ASP A 221 -8.38 -8.68 -10.00
N ILE A 222 -9.42 -8.61 -9.17
CA ILE A 222 -9.55 -9.52 -8.00
C ILE A 222 -9.94 -10.96 -8.42
N ASP A 223 -10.61 -11.12 -9.56
CA ASP A 223 -11.24 -12.40 -9.95
C ASP A 223 -10.35 -13.27 -10.88
N GLU A 224 -9.27 -12.73 -11.44
CA GLU A 224 -8.47 -13.44 -12.46
C GLU A 224 -7.56 -14.56 -11.89
N ASP A 225 -7.28 -14.55 -10.58
CA ASP A 225 -6.41 -15.54 -9.92
C ASP A 225 -7.19 -16.67 -9.20
N GLY A 226 -8.54 -16.70 -9.33
CA GLY A 226 -9.41 -17.55 -8.50
C GLY A 226 -10.27 -18.61 -9.20
N SER A 227 -10.25 -18.71 -10.53
CA SER A 227 -11.08 -19.70 -11.25
C SER A 227 -10.28 -20.90 -11.76
N ASP A 228 -10.43 -22.03 -11.06
CA ASP A 228 -10.24 -23.42 -11.48
C ASP A 228 -9.40 -23.71 -12.74
N GLU A 229 -8.17 -24.19 -12.53
CA GLU A 229 -7.49 -25.07 -13.49
C GLU A 229 -8.17 -26.45 -13.52
N THR A 230 -9.36 -26.56 -14.10
CA THR A 230 -9.88 -27.84 -14.61
C THR A 230 -10.40 -27.66 -16.03
N GLY A 231 -9.58 -28.01 -17.02
CA GLY A 231 -10.01 -27.98 -18.41
C GLY A 231 -8.86 -28.09 -19.41
N ASP A 232 -8.40 -29.32 -19.61
CA ASP A 232 -7.59 -29.72 -20.76
C ASP A 232 -8.13 -29.13 -22.08
N LYS A 233 -7.43 -28.13 -22.62
CA LYS A 233 -7.42 -27.77 -24.04
C LYS A 233 -6.06 -27.18 -24.41
N THR A 234 -5.24 -27.96 -25.09
CA THR A 234 -4.18 -27.43 -25.94
C THR A 234 -4.80 -26.56 -27.05
N PRO A 235 -4.16 -25.43 -27.37
CA PRO A 235 -3.59 -25.34 -28.72
C PRO A 235 -2.19 -24.74 -28.75
N ASP A 236 -1.41 -25.35 -29.62
CA ASP A 236 -0.17 -24.87 -30.22
C ASP A 236 -0.34 -23.47 -30.83
N SER A 237 0.47 -22.49 -30.40
CA SER A 237 1.06 -21.48 -31.30
C SER A 237 2.12 -20.63 -30.57
N SER A 238 3.36 -20.87 -30.96
CA SER A 238 4.50 -19.96 -31.00
C SER A 238 4.24 -18.44 -30.77
N THR A 239 4.56 -17.96 -29.57
CA THR A 239 5.12 -16.60 -29.39
C THR A 239 6.21 -16.63 -28.33
N GLN A 240 7.45 -16.67 -28.78
CA GLN A 240 8.63 -16.50 -27.94
C GLN A 240 8.63 -15.09 -27.34
N ILE A 241 8.37 -14.99 -26.04
CA ILE A 241 8.69 -13.79 -25.25
C ILE A 241 10.21 -13.69 -25.18
N PRO A 242 10.85 -12.57 -25.57
CA PRO A 242 12.29 -12.43 -25.44
C PRO A 242 12.69 -12.44 -23.97
N ARG A 243 13.55 -13.40 -23.60
CA ARG A 243 14.25 -13.43 -22.31
C ARG A 243 14.99 -12.10 -22.13
N PRO A 244 14.80 -11.36 -21.01
CA PRO A 244 15.56 -10.14 -20.79
C PRO A 244 17.06 -10.47 -20.70
N PRO A 245 17.95 -9.65 -21.28
CA PRO A 245 19.38 -9.84 -21.14
C PRO A 245 19.73 -9.75 -19.65
N ALA A 246 20.79 -10.46 -19.24
CA ALA A 246 21.33 -10.43 -17.88
C ALA A 246 21.73 -8.98 -17.52
N GLY A 247 20.80 -8.27 -16.91
CA GLY A 247 20.92 -6.95 -16.35
C GLY A 247 20.36 -7.01 -14.94
N VAL A 248 21.09 -6.43 -14.01
CA VAL A 248 20.81 -6.39 -12.57
C VAL A 248 19.31 -6.23 -12.31
N CYS A 249 18.71 -7.18 -11.58
CA CYS A 249 17.31 -7.09 -11.16
C CYS A 249 17.11 -5.74 -10.45
N PRO A 250 16.12 -4.92 -10.84
CA PRO A 250 15.91 -3.59 -10.26
C PRO A 250 15.53 -3.63 -8.77
N PHE A 251 15.36 -4.83 -8.20
CA PHE A 251 15.09 -5.07 -6.78
C PHE A 251 16.26 -5.72 -6.04
N SER A 252 17.43 -5.88 -6.66
CA SER A 252 18.56 -6.61 -6.05
C SER A 252 19.11 -5.94 -4.78
N GLY A 253 18.97 -4.61 -4.65
CA GLY A 253 19.33 -3.88 -3.44
C GLY A 253 18.39 -4.20 -2.28
N ILE A 254 17.08 -4.13 -2.52
CA ILE A 254 16.05 -4.43 -1.53
C ILE A 254 15.98 -5.92 -1.18
N ALA A 255 16.04 -6.83 -2.16
CA ALA A 255 15.97 -8.27 -1.88
C ALA A 255 17.11 -8.71 -0.95
N ARG A 256 18.34 -8.22 -1.21
CA ARG A 256 19.48 -8.42 -0.31
C ARG A 256 19.30 -7.71 1.03
N GLY A 257 18.78 -6.48 1.03
CA GLY A 257 18.50 -5.75 2.26
C GLY A 257 17.45 -6.44 3.15
N VAL A 258 16.41 -7.04 2.58
CA VAL A 258 15.40 -7.80 3.34
C VAL A 258 15.99 -9.09 3.91
N GLU A 259 16.86 -9.78 3.18
CA GLU A 259 17.60 -10.96 3.66
C GLU A 259 18.61 -10.58 4.77
N ASP A 260 19.32 -9.45 4.64
CA ASP A 260 20.35 -8.98 5.58
C ASP A 260 19.77 -8.30 6.84
N LEU A 261 18.50 -7.86 6.82
CA LEU A 261 17.80 -7.23 7.96
C LEU A 261 17.26 -8.24 8.98
N MET A 262 17.65 -9.51 8.90
CA MET A 262 17.54 -10.44 10.02
C MET A 262 18.38 -9.90 11.19
N VAL A 263 17.79 -9.01 11.99
CA VAL A 263 18.38 -8.55 13.24
C VAL A 263 18.58 -9.80 14.09
N SER A 264 19.84 -10.18 14.27
CA SER A 264 20.19 -11.30 15.13
C SER A 264 19.73 -10.98 16.54
N ASP A 265 18.76 -11.72 17.06
CA ASP A 265 18.50 -11.83 18.50
C ASP A 265 19.70 -12.54 19.15
N GLY A 266 20.79 -11.80 19.33
CA GLY A 266 21.91 -12.24 20.14
C GLY A 266 21.52 -12.16 21.62
N PRO A 267 21.83 -13.17 22.45
CA PRO A 267 21.57 -13.07 23.88
C PRO A 267 22.39 -11.92 24.49
N PRO A 268 21.91 -11.29 25.58
CA PRO A 268 22.63 -10.19 26.21
C PRO A 268 24.02 -10.68 26.63
N ASN A 269 25.05 -10.02 26.10
CA ASN A 269 26.44 -10.30 26.40
C ASN A 269 26.70 -9.99 27.88
N ASN A 270 26.68 -11.01 28.72
CA ASN A 270 26.91 -10.90 30.15
C ASN A 270 28.44 -10.80 30.39
N GLN A 271 29.01 -9.64 30.10
CA GLN A 271 30.34 -9.28 30.58
C GLN A 271 30.19 -8.22 31.67
N ASN A 272 30.07 -8.70 32.91
CA ASN A 272 30.56 -8.04 34.10
C ASN A 272 30.45 -9.01 35.29
N SER A 273 31.36 -9.97 35.33
CA SER A 273 31.75 -10.66 36.55
C SER A 273 33.26 -10.64 36.59
N GLU A 274 33.83 -9.75 37.40
CA GLU A 274 35.10 -9.85 38.13
C GLU A 274 35.65 -8.46 38.44
N VAL A 275 35.19 -7.88 39.55
CA VAL A 275 36.05 -6.99 40.36
C VAL A 275 35.98 -7.52 41.79
N GLY A 276 37.16 -7.91 42.28
CA GLY A 276 37.33 -8.82 43.39
C GLY A 276 37.05 -8.25 44.78
N GLN A 277 36.80 -9.19 45.69
CA GLN A 277 36.85 -9.02 47.13
C GLN A 277 38.24 -9.42 47.67
N GLU A 278 38.85 -8.44 48.34
CA GLU A 278 39.63 -8.49 49.59
C GLU A 278 40.79 -9.49 49.83
N ALA A 279 41.97 -8.87 50.02
CA ALA A 279 42.82 -8.90 51.22
C ALA A 279 43.44 -10.22 51.72
N ALA A 280 44.76 -10.33 51.51
CA ALA A 280 45.78 -10.63 52.53
C ALA A 280 47.18 -10.33 51.96
#